data_AF-A0A7S4HKG3-F1
#
_entry.id   AF-A0A7S4HKG3-F1
#
_cell.length_a   1.000
_cell.length_b   1.000
_cell.length_c   1.000
_cell.angle_alpha   90.00
_cell.angle_beta   90.00
_cell.angle_gamma   90.00
#
_symmetry.space_group_name_H-M   'P 1'
#
loop_
_entity.id
_entity.type
_entity.pdbx_description
1 polymer ?
#
loop_
_entity_poly.entity_id
_entity_poly.type
_entity_poly.pdbx_seq_one_letter_code
_entity_poly.pdbx_strand_id
1 'polypeptide(L)'
;FPAEFPYKSKALLAFQKSDGVDVCLFALYVQEYGSDCPEPNKNRVYISYLDSVRYFTSEPSGHRSTVYHAVLVAYVEWTRMLGFKYVHIWVEPPKMGDEYIFFARSDQQRKPMKREKLREWYKRMLDKAQAKGIVQQYGSMHETFGHIKSLAEIPLFHGDQWE
;
A
#
# COMPACT_ATOMS: atom_id res chain seq x y z
N PHE A 1 9.49 -18.82 -17.98
CA PHE A 1 8.90 -17.64 -17.34
C PHE A 1 7.68 -17.23 -18.15
N PRO A 2 6.54 -16.87 -17.54
CA PRO A 2 5.34 -16.45 -18.26
C PRO A 2 5.58 -15.20 -19.11
N ALA A 3 4.79 -15.01 -20.17
CA ALA A 3 4.85 -13.81 -21.00
C ALA A 3 4.18 -12.60 -20.33
N GLU A 4 3.18 -12.85 -19.47
CA GLU A 4 2.44 -11.83 -18.73
C GLU A 4 1.89 -12.39 -17.41
N PHE A 5 1.54 -11.48 -16.51
CA PHE A 5 0.90 -11.76 -15.23
C PHE A 5 -0.41 -10.97 -15.12
N PRO A 6 -1.57 -11.57 -15.41
CA PRO A 6 -2.84 -10.85 -15.37
C PRO A 6 -3.21 -10.47 -13.93
N TYR A 7 -3.65 -9.21 -13.74
CA TYR A 7 -4.11 -8.70 -12.46
C TYR A 7 -5.34 -7.81 -12.62
N LYS A 8 -6.08 -7.64 -11.52
CA LYS A 8 -7.14 -6.65 -11.43
C LYS A 8 -6.59 -5.38 -10.79
N SER A 9 -6.71 -4.25 -11.49
CA SER A 9 -6.44 -2.93 -10.92
C SER A 9 -7.66 -2.43 -10.15
N LYS A 10 -7.46 -1.87 -8.95
CA LYS A 10 -8.52 -1.21 -8.19
C LYS A 10 -8.01 0.11 -7.61
N ALA A 11 -8.92 1.06 -7.47
CA ALA A 11 -8.74 2.29 -6.71
C ALA A 11 -9.71 2.31 -5.53
N LEU A 12 -9.19 2.58 -4.33
CA LEU A 12 -9.96 2.79 -3.11
C LEU A 12 -9.77 4.22 -2.65
N LEU A 13 -10.87 4.92 -2.40
CA LEU A 13 -10.89 6.31 -1.97
C LEU A 13 -11.62 6.41 -0.62
N ALA A 14 -11.09 7.22 0.31
CA ALA A 14 -11.76 7.53 1.56
C ALA A 14 -12.12 9.01 1.65
N PHE A 15 -13.36 9.28 2.04
CA PHE A 15 -13.93 10.62 2.12
C PHE A 15 -14.33 10.95 3.55
N GLN A 16 -14.25 12.23 3.91
CA GLN A 16 -14.83 12.78 5.13
C GLN A 16 -15.70 13.98 4.75
N LYS A 17 -16.92 14.02 5.31
CA LYS A 17 -17.77 15.20 5.22
C LYS A 17 -17.19 16.31 6.11
N SER A 18 -16.85 17.44 5.51
CA SER A 18 -16.39 18.67 6.17
C SER A 18 -17.26 19.81 5.69
N ASP A 19 -17.84 20.59 6.60
CA ASP A 19 -18.67 21.76 6.26
C ASP A 19 -19.78 21.48 5.23
N GLY A 20 -20.38 20.28 5.32
CA GLY A 20 -21.46 19.84 4.42
C GLY A 20 -21.00 19.26 3.07
N VAL A 21 -19.70 19.27 2.75
CA VAL A 21 -19.16 18.73 1.49
C VAL A 21 -18.27 17.51 1.73
N ASP A 22 -18.26 16.57 0.78
CA ASP A 22 -17.40 15.39 0.84
C ASP A 22 -15.99 15.73 0.34
N VAL A 23 -14.99 15.55 1.22
CA VAL A 23 -13.58 15.78 0.92
C VAL A 23 -12.88 14.44 0.76
N CYS A 24 -12.26 14.20 -0.40
CA CYS A 24 -11.42 13.02 -0.62
C CYS A 24 -10.08 13.20 0.09
N LEU A 25 -9.76 12.30 1.03
CA LEU A 25 -8.62 12.46 1.93
C LEU A 25 -7.48 11.49 1.66
N PHE A 26 -7.82 10.32 1.12
CA PHE A 26 -6.92 9.19 1.00
C PHE A 26 -7.29 8.42 -0.27
N ALA A 27 -6.27 7.98 -0.99
CA ALA A 27 -6.41 7.17 -2.19
C ALA A 27 -5.37 6.04 -2.18
N LEU A 28 -5.79 4.87 -2.63
CA LEU A 28 -4.98 3.66 -2.71
C LEU A 28 -5.24 2.96 -4.06
N TYR A 29 -4.19 2.76 -4.83
CA TYR A 29 -4.20 1.93 -6.03
C TYR A 29 -3.51 0.61 -5.76
N VAL A 30 -4.13 -0.48 -6.18
CA VAL A 30 -3.65 -1.84 -5.95
C VAL A 30 -3.73 -2.69 -7.21
N GLN A 31 -2.84 -3.67 -7.30
CA GLN A 31 -2.85 -4.73 -8.29
C GLN A 31 -3.10 -6.05 -7.58
N GLU A 32 -4.17 -6.74 -7.95
CA GLU A 32 -4.56 -8.03 -7.36
C GLU A 32 -4.33 -9.16 -8.37
N TYR A 33 -3.32 -10.00 -8.11
CA TYR A 33 -2.95 -11.17 -8.93
C TYR A 33 -3.62 -12.42 -8.35
N GLY A 34 -4.72 -12.84 -8.98
CA GLY A 34 -5.61 -13.88 -8.47
C GLY A 34 -5.05 -15.31 -8.55
N SER A 35 -5.91 -16.29 -8.29
CA SER A 35 -5.57 -17.72 -8.32
C SER A 35 -5.19 -18.23 -9.71
N ASP A 36 -5.65 -17.56 -10.76
CA ASP A 36 -5.43 -17.95 -12.16
C ASP A 36 -4.18 -17.29 -12.75
N CYS A 37 -3.56 -16.35 -12.02
CA CYS A 37 -2.27 -15.78 -12.40
C CYS A 37 -1.18 -16.86 -12.26
N PRO A 38 -0.23 -16.97 -13.22
CA PRO A 38 0.88 -17.88 -13.09
C PRO A 38 1.85 -17.45 -11.98
N GLU A 39 2.63 -18.41 -11.47
CA GLU A 39 3.76 -18.13 -10.59
C GLU A 39 4.84 -17.30 -11.33
N PRO A 40 5.54 -16.38 -10.65
CA PRO A 40 5.56 -16.17 -9.19
C PRO A 40 4.49 -15.24 -8.61
N ASN A 41 3.57 -14.70 -9.42
CA ASN A 41 2.63 -13.66 -8.99
C ASN A 41 1.32 -14.16 -8.39
N LYS A 42 1.04 -15.45 -8.51
CA LYS A 42 -0.21 -16.06 -8.04
C LYS A 42 -0.55 -15.71 -6.59
N ASN A 43 -1.80 -15.32 -6.34
CA ASN A 43 -2.33 -14.96 -5.02
C ASN A 43 -1.53 -13.86 -4.30
N ARG A 44 -1.04 -12.86 -5.04
CA ARG A 44 -0.33 -11.70 -4.48
C ARG A 44 -1.09 -10.41 -4.74
N VAL A 45 -0.96 -9.48 -3.81
CA VAL A 45 -1.44 -8.11 -3.96
C VAL A 45 -0.25 -7.18 -3.90
N TYR A 46 -0.23 -6.16 -4.76
CA TYR A 46 0.77 -5.10 -4.74
C TYR A 46 0.07 -3.75 -4.52
N ILE A 47 0.54 -2.98 -3.53
CA ILE A 47 0.12 -1.59 -3.34
C ILE A 47 0.96 -0.71 -4.27
N SER A 48 0.36 -0.27 -5.38
CA SER A 48 1.05 0.55 -6.38
C SER A 48 1.26 1.98 -5.92
N TYR A 49 0.18 2.62 -5.46
CA TYR A 49 0.24 4.00 -4.99
C TYR A 49 -0.64 4.17 -3.77
N LEU A 50 -0.13 4.90 -2.79
CA LEU A 50 -0.90 5.40 -1.66
C LEU A 50 -0.61 6.88 -1.54
N ASP A 51 -1.67 7.66 -1.42
CA ASP A 51 -1.53 9.09 -1.25
C ASP A 51 -2.61 9.67 -0.35
N SER A 52 -2.32 10.81 0.29
CA SER A 52 -3.27 11.48 1.18
C SER A 52 -3.03 12.97 1.32
N VAL A 53 -4.10 13.72 1.56
CA VAL A 53 -4.09 15.16 1.85
C VAL A 53 -4.28 15.43 3.35
N ARG A 54 -3.84 16.59 3.83
CA ARG A 54 -3.89 16.94 5.27
C ARG A 54 -5.15 17.70 5.68
N TYR A 55 -6.32 17.35 5.13
CA TYR A 55 -7.61 17.94 5.50
C TYR A 55 -8.41 17.10 6.50
N PHE A 56 -7.94 15.89 6.85
CA PHE A 56 -8.62 15.05 7.83
C PHE A 56 -8.72 15.75 9.19
N THR A 57 -9.94 15.85 9.70
CA THR A 57 -10.25 16.38 11.03
C THR A 57 -10.78 15.26 11.92
N SER A 58 -10.53 15.33 13.22
CA SER A 58 -11.09 14.39 14.19
C SER A 58 -11.23 15.06 15.54
N GLU A 59 -12.16 14.56 16.34
CA GLU A 59 -12.30 14.93 17.75
C GLU A 59 -12.20 13.68 18.62
N PRO A 60 -11.15 13.54 19.46
CA PRO A 60 -9.99 14.44 19.56
C PRO A 60 -9.13 14.49 18.29
N SER A 61 -8.25 15.49 18.17
CA SER A 61 -7.39 15.67 16.99
C SER A 61 -6.24 14.65 16.93
N GLY A 62 -5.59 14.50 15.77
CA GLY A 62 -4.39 13.67 15.63
C GLY A 62 -4.62 12.21 15.21
N HIS A 63 -5.85 11.83 14.85
CA HIS A 63 -6.18 10.44 14.50
C HIS A 63 -6.00 10.08 13.02
N ARG A 64 -5.48 10.99 12.18
CA ARG A 64 -5.33 10.76 10.72
C ARG A 64 -4.56 9.46 10.40
N SER A 65 -3.39 9.28 11.00
CA SER A 65 -2.59 8.06 10.79
C SER A 65 -3.32 6.82 11.31
N THR A 66 -4.07 6.94 12.41
CA THR A 66 -4.85 5.83 12.96
C THR A 66 -5.93 5.37 11.97
N VAL A 67 -6.66 6.30 11.36
CA VAL A 67 -7.67 6.00 10.34
C VAL A 67 -7.03 5.39 9.09
N TYR A 68 -5.94 5.94 8.59
CA TYR A 68 -5.28 5.41 7.39
C TYR A 68 -4.70 4.00 7.63
N HIS A 69 -4.15 3.74 8.82
CA HIS A 69 -3.76 2.37 9.20
C HIS A 69 -4.97 1.46 9.24
N ALA A 70 -6.11 1.90 9.79
CA ALA A 70 -7.31 1.07 9.84
C ALA A 70 -7.84 0.69 8.44
N VAL A 71 -7.82 1.63 7.49
CA VAL A 71 -8.19 1.37 6.09
C VAL A 71 -7.26 0.32 5.47
N LEU A 72 -5.94 0.46 5.64
CA LEU A 72 -4.97 -0.50 5.11
C LEU A 72 -5.10 -1.88 5.75
N VAL A 73 -5.23 -1.95 7.08
CA VAL A 73 -5.37 -3.21 7.80
C VAL A 73 -6.66 -3.93 7.38
N ALA A 74 -7.77 -3.21 7.24
CA ALA A 74 -9.03 -3.77 6.74
C ALA A 74 -8.89 -4.29 5.30
N TYR A 75 -8.15 -3.57 4.45
CA TYR A 75 -7.87 -4.04 3.09
C TYR A 75 -7.02 -5.33 3.08
N VAL A 76 -5.99 -5.43 3.94
CA VAL A 76 -5.16 -6.65 4.07
C VAL A 76 -5.99 -7.82 4.61
N GLU A 77 -6.89 -7.58 5.57
CA GLU A 77 -7.82 -8.58 6.07
C GLU A 77 -8.76 -9.08 4.97
N TRP A 78 -9.33 -8.15 4.19
CA TRP A 78 -10.20 -8.45 3.08
C TRP A 78 -9.52 -9.31 2.00
N THR A 79 -8.30 -8.95 1.59
CA THR A 79 -7.55 -9.75 0.60
C THR A 79 -7.21 -11.13 1.14
N ARG A 80 -6.86 -11.25 2.43
CA ARG A 80 -6.67 -12.56 3.07
C ARG A 80 -7.95 -13.41 3.02
N MET A 81 -9.12 -12.83 3.30
CA MET A 81 -10.40 -13.54 3.21
C MET A 81 -10.71 -14.04 1.79
N LEU A 82 -10.28 -13.30 0.77
CA LEU A 82 -10.40 -13.69 -0.64
C LEU A 82 -9.37 -14.75 -1.08
N GLY A 83 -8.44 -15.15 -0.21
CA GLY A 83 -7.46 -16.20 -0.49
C GLY A 83 -6.09 -15.72 -0.96
N PHE A 84 -5.85 -14.40 -1.05
CA PHE A 84 -4.52 -13.86 -1.30
C PHE A 84 -3.56 -14.23 -0.16
N LYS A 85 -2.31 -14.49 -0.50
CA LYS A 85 -1.27 -15.01 0.41
C LYS A 85 -0.23 -13.98 0.79
N TYR A 86 0.02 -13.01 -0.08
CA TYR A 86 1.04 -11.97 0.13
C TYR A 86 0.52 -10.59 -0.25
N VAL A 87 0.94 -9.59 0.51
CA VAL A 87 0.79 -8.16 0.16
C VAL A 87 2.18 -7.54 0.08
N HIS A 88 2.46 -6.88 -1.04
CA HIS A 88 3.75 -6.28 -1.36
C HIS A 88 3.61 -4.75 -1.31
N ILE A 89 4.59 -4.10 -0.67
CA ILE A 89 4.61 -2.65 -0.49
C ILE A 89 6.00 -2.15 -0.86
N TRP A 90 6.08 -1.32 -1.90
CA TRP A 90 7.29 -0.56 -2.18
C TRP A 90 7.30 0.73 -1.37
N VAL A 91 8.26 0.85 -0.46
CA VAL A 91 8.38 2.02 0.42
C VAL A 91 9.19 3.11 -0.28
N GLU A 92 8.54 3.87 -1.16
CA GLU A 92 9.15 5.01 -1.84
C GLU A 92 8.31 6.30 -1.64
N PRO A 93 8.79 7.28 -0.84
CA PRO A 93 8.13 8.57 -0.76
C PRO A 93 8.27 9.34 -2.09
N PRO A 94 7.30 10.20 -2.45
CA PRO A 94 7.40 11.01 -3.66
C PRO A 94 8.64 11.92 -3.60
N LYS A 95 9.23 12.24 -4.75
CA LYS A 95 10.33 13.21 -4.81
C LYS A 95 9.79 14.63 -4.61
N MET A 96 10.69 15.57 -4.36
CA MET A 96 10.28 16.97 -4.19
C MET A 96 9.65 17.48 -5.49
N GLY A 97 8.39 17.90 -5.41
CA GLY A 97 7.60 18.35 -6.57
C GLY A 97 6.70 17.28 -7.19
N ASP A 98 6.90 16.00 -6.85
CA ASP A 98 6.05 14.90 -7.34
C ASP A 98 4.77 14.76 -6.50
N GLU A 99 3.69 14.39 -7.17
CA GLU A 99 2.39 14.09 -6.58
C GLU A 99 1.92 12.74 -7.14
N TYR A 100 1.67 11.75 -6.27
CA TYR A 100 1.27 10.42 -6.73
C TYR A 100 -0.16 10.39 -7.24
N ILE A 101 -1.11 10.96 -6.48
CA ILE A 101 -2.53 10.90 -6.82
C ILE A 101 -3.18 12.28 -6.74
N PHE A 102 -2.99 13.01 -5.63
CA PHE A 102 -3.68 14.30 -5.44
C PHE A 102 -2.83 15.46 -5.96
N PHE A 103 -3.29 16.07 -7.05
CA PHE A 103 -2.65 17.22 -7.68
C PHE A 103 -2.80 18.53 -6.88
N ALA A 104 -1.83 19.43 -7.04
CA ALA A 104 -1.82 20.82 -6.57
C ALA A 104 -1.90 20.99 -5.04
N ARG A 105 -1.05 20.27 -4.32
CA ARG A 105 -0.91 20.39 -2.86
C ARG A 105 -0.31 21.74 -2.47
N SER A 106 -0.71 22.23 -1.30
CA SER A 106 -0.08 23.42 -0.72
C SER A 106 1.41 23.18 -0.45
N ASP A 107 2.23 24.23 -0.54
CA ASP A 107 3.69 24.12 -0.42
C ASP A 107 4.15 23.57 0.95
N GLN A 108 3.36 23.75 2.00
CA GLN A 108 3.61 23.12 3.30
C GLN A 108 3.44 21.59 3.29
N GLN A 109 2.58 21.07 2.42
CA GLN A 109 2.34 19.64 2.25
C GLN A 109 3.30 18.97 1.25
N ARG A 110 3.94 19.77 0.37
CA ARG A 110 4.87 19.31 -0.66
C ARG A 110 6.23 18.83 -0.14
N LYS A 111 6.53 18.98 1.15
CA LYS A 111 7.76 18.43 1.74
C LYS A 111 7.64 16.90 1.86
N PRO A 112 8.45 16.13 1.10
CA PRO A 112 8.33 14.69 1.10
C PRO A 112 8.77 14.11 2.45
N MET A 113 8.12 13.02 2.84
CA MET A 113 8.52 12.26 4.02
C MET A 113 9.84 11.54 3.74
N LYS A 114 10.78 11.53 4.71
CA LYS A 114 11.97 10.68 4.59
C LYS A 114 11.58 9.20 4.49
N ARG A 115 12.28 8.42 3.66
CA ARG A 115 11.99 7.00 3.42
C ARG A 115 11.95 6.19 4.72
N GLU A 116 12.84 6.47 5.67
CA GLU A 116 12.88 5.79 6.98
C GLU A 116 11.62 6.04 7.80
N LYS A 117 11.09 7.26 7.76
CA LYS A 117 9.86 7.64 8.48
C LYS A 117 8.64 6.98 7.84
N LEU A 118 8.61 6.85 6.52
CA LEU A 118 7.55 6.14 5.80
C LEU A 118 7.61 4.63 6.07
N ARG A 119 8.81 4.04 6.06
CA ARG A 119 9.03 2.64 6.43
C ARG A 119 8.51 2.35 7.84
N GLU A 120 8.83 3.22 8.78
CA GLU A 120 8.38 3.09 10.17
C GLU A 120 6.87 3.30 10.32
N TRP A 121 6.25 4.11 9.45
CA TRP A 121 4.80 4.24 9.39
C TRP A 121 4.13 2.94 8.95
N TYR A 122 4.63 2.27 7.91
CA TYR A 122 4.14 0.96 7.49
C TYR A 122 4.39 -0.14 8.52
N LYS A 123 5.55 -0.16 9.18
CA LYS A 123 5.83 -1.12 10.28
C LYS A 123 4.77 -1.04 11.37
N ARG A 124 4.47 0.15 11.88
CA ARG A 124 3.38 0.36 12.86
C ARG A 124 2.00 -0.04 12.35
N MET A 125 1.76 -0.02 11.04
CA MET A 125 0.51 -0.54 10.45
C MET A 125 0.51 -2.08 10.48
N LEU A 126 1.61 -2.71 10.09
CA LEU A 126 1.79 -4.16 10.08
C LEU A 126 1.78 -4.75 11.50
N ASP A 127 2.40 -4.09 12.48
CA ASP A 127 2.37 -4.51 13.89
C ASP A 127 0.93 -4.56 14.43
N LYS A 128 0.09 -3.60 14.05
CA LYS A 128 -1.35 -3.61 14.39
C LYS A 128 -2.09 -4.76 13.71
N ALA A 129 -1.77 -5.06 12.45
CA ALA A 129 -2.34 -6.19 11.73
C ALA A 129 -1.92 -7.53 12.36
N GLN A 130 -0.66 -7.64 12.78
CA GLN A 130 -0.12 -8.84 13.43
C GLN A 130 -0.73 -9.06 14.81
N ALA A 131 -0.89 -8.00 15.61
CA ALA A 131 -1.56 -8.06 16.91
C ALA A 131 -3.04 -8.50 16.80
N LYS A 132 -3.68 -8.25 15.65
CA LYS A 132 -5.04 -8.71 15.32
C LYS A 132 -5.09 -10.12 14.70
N GLY A 133 -3.95 -10.77 14.49
CA GLY A 133 -3.87 -12.07 13.82
C GLY A 133 -4.20 -12.03 12.33
N ILE A 134 -4.18 -10.84 11.70
CA ILE A 134 -4.46 -10.64 10.27
C ILE A 134 -3.21 -10.98 9.45
N VAL A 135 -2.06 -10.43 9.85
CA VAL A 135 -0.74 -10.70 9.25
C VAL A 135 0.00 -11.70 10.14
N GLN A 136 0.50 -12.79 9.56
CA GLN A 136 1.28 -13.79 10.30
C GLN A 136 2.72 -13.34 10.51
N GLN A 137 3.35 -12.85 9.45
CA GLN A 137 4.72 -12.34 9.44
C GLN A 137 4.88 -11.29 8.34
N TYR A 138 5.84 -10.39 8.52
CA TYR A 138 6.28 -9.46 7.48
C TYR A 138 7.80 -9.33 7.52
N GLY A 139 8.39 -8.99 6.37
CA GLY A 139 9.83 -8.84 6.21
C GLY A 139 10.15 -8.11 4.92
N SER A 140 11.43 -7.94 4.66
CA SER A 140 11.94 -7.38 3.42
C SER A 140 11.96 -8.39 2.28
N MET A 141 12.00 -7.88 1.04
CA MET A 141 12.25 -8.70 -0.14
C MET A 141 13.58 -9.47 -0.02
N HIS A 142 14.61 -8.87 0.59
CA HIS A 142 15.90 -9.51 0.78
C HIS A 142 15.83 -10.71 1.74
N GLU A 143 15.13 -10.58 2.87
CA GLU A 143 14.95 -11.69 3.82
C GLU A 143 14.14 -12.84 3.19
N THR A 144 13.15 -12.51 2.36
CA THR A 144 12.26 -13.51 1.75
C THR A 144 12.89 -14.20 0.54
N PHE A 145 13.59 -13.45 -0.31
CA PHE A 145 14.08 -13.91 -1.62
C PHE A 145 15.60 -13.93 -1.73
N GLY A 146 16.35 -13.64 -0.66
CA GLY A 146 17.82 -13.57 -0.70
C GLY A 146 18.54 -14.91 -0.96
N HIS A 147 17.81 -16.03 -0.92
CA HIS A 147 18.34 -17.38 -1.09
C HIS A 147 17.83 -18.08 -2.37
N ILE A 148 17.12 -17.35 -3.25
CA ILE A 148 16.63 -17.90 -4.52
C ILE A 148 17.80 -18.25 -5.44
N LYS A 149 17.57 -19.19 -6.35
CA LYS A 149 18.57 -19.61 -7.36
C LYS A 149 18.31 -18.96 -8.71
N SER A 150 17.11 -18.40 -8.91
CA SER A 150 16.70 -17.76 -10.16
C SER A 150 15.89 -16.50 -9.90
N LEU A 151 16.13 -15.45 -10.69
CA LEU A 151 15.32 -14.22 -10.67
C LEU A 151 13.86 -14.47 -11.03
N ALA A 152 13.57 -15.57 -11.74
CA ALA A 152 12.21 -15.99 -12.07
C ALA A 152 11.34 -16.34 -10.84
N GLU A 153 11.94 -16.42 -9.65
CA GLU A 153 11.25 -16.67 -8.38
C GLU A 153 10.75 -15.38 -7.70
N ILE A 154 11.19 -14.20 -8.17
CA ILE A 154 10.77 -12.89 -7.65
C ILE A 154 9.45 -12.47 -8.34
N PRO A 155 8.40 -12.13 -7.58
CA PRO A 155 7.18 -11.56 -8.15
C PRO A 155 7.45 -10.27 -8.94
N LEU A 156 6.86 -10.13 -10.12
CA LEU A 156 6.99 -8.94 -10.97
C LEU A 156 5.69 -8.15 -10.99
N PHE A 157 5.71 -6.94 -10.47
CA PHE A 157 4.53 -6.07 -10.44
C PHE A 157 4.72 -4.90 -11.40
N HIS A 158 3.67 -4.54 -12.12
CA HIS A 158 3.75 -3.44 -13.08
C HIS A 158 4.10 -2.12 -12.39
N GLY A 159 5.14 -1.43 -12.87
CA GLY A 159 5.64 -0.17 -12.33
C GLY A 159 6.44 -0.28 -11.03
N ASP A 160 6.77 -1.50 -10.57
CA ASP A 160 7.60 -1.72 -9.39
C ASP A 160 9.09 -1.58 -9.70
N GLN A 161 9.92 -1.45 -8.67
CA GLN A 161 11.37 -1.33 -8.81
C GLN A 161 12.02 -2.55 -9.50
N TRP A 162 11.38 -3.72 -9.45
CA TRP A 162 11.94 -4.99 -9.91
C TRP A 162 11.37 -5.48 -11.25
N GLU A 163 10.47 -4.73 -11.89
CA GLU A 163 10.03 -4.97 -13.28
C GLU A 163 11.18 -4.69 -14.27
#